data_AF-A0A0B1SQH8-F1
#
_entry.id   AF-A0A0B1SQH8-F1
#
_cell.length_a   1.000
_cell.length_b   1.000
_cell.length_c   1.000
_cell.angle_alpha   90.00
_cell.angle_beta   90.00
_cell.angle_gamma   90.00
#
_symmetry.space_group_name_H-M   'P 1'
#
loop_
_entity.id
_entity.type
_entity.pdbx_description
1 polymer ?
#
loop_
_entity_poly.entity_id
_entity_poly.type
_entity_poly.pdbx_seq_one_letter_code
_entity_poly.pdbx_strand_id
1 'polypeptide(L)'
;MVESAAPTVVAPVEDEKTRALTNYRKKLVEYRDIEQQLKLLRKKEAEMQKSFDKSENDIKSLQSVGQIVGEVLKQLTEEKFIVKATNGPRYVVGCRRSINKEQLKQGTRVALDMTTLTIM
;
A
#
# COMPACT_ATOMS: atom_id res chain seq x y z
N MET A 1 46.96 73.37 31.07
CA MET A 1 46.12 72.81 32.15
C MET A 1 44.95 72.12 31.46
N VAL A 2 45.10 70.80 31.24
CA VAL A 2 44.27 69.72 31.85
C VAL A 2 42.85 69.72 31.24
N GLU A 3 42.62 68.99 30.16
CA GLU A 3 42.27 67.54 30.12
C GLU A 3 40.88 67.27 30.71
N SER A 4 39.95 66.79 29.87
CA SER A 4 39.03 65.71 30.23
C SER A 4 38.17 65.35 29.01
N ALA A 5 38.45 64.17 28.48
CA ALA A 5 37.70 63.50 27.44
C ALA A 5 36.61 62.60 28.08
N ALA A 6 35.37 62.77 27.60
CA ALA A 6 34.23 61.82 27.61
C ALA A 6 33.71 61.29 28.98
N PRO A 7 32.44 60.84 29.08
CA PRO A 7 32.00 59.63 28.36
C PRO A 7 30.70 59.79 27.57
N THR A 8 30.68 59.07 26.46
CA THR A 8 29.60 58.89 25.50
C THR A 8 28.49 58.00 26.08
N VAL A 9 27.26 58.49 26.12
CA VAL A 9 26.07 57.80 26.70
C VAL A 9 25.35 56.92 25.66
N VAL A 10 26.07 56.03 24.96
CA VAL A 10 25.48 55.22 23.84
C VAL A 10 25.16 53.76 24.22
N ALA A 11 25.43 53.34 25.46
CA ALA A 11 25.52 51.91 25.79
C ALA A 11 24.20 51.09 25.97
N PRO A 12 23.00 51.61 26.32
CA PRO A 12 21.89 50.69 26.64
C PRO A 12 21.17 50.12 25.40
N VAL A 13 21.20 50.83 24.27
CA VAL A 13 20.45 50.45 23.06
C VAL A 13 21.18 49.39 22.24
N GLU A 14 22.52 49.33 22.32
CA GLU A 14 23.31 48.31 21.62
C GLU A 14 23.22 46.92 22.30
N ASP A 15 23.13 46.87 23.63
CA ASP A 15 22.97 45.63 24.40
C ASP A 15 21.58 44.99 24.21
N GLU A 16 20.51 45.79 24.13
CA GLU A 16 19.17 45.29 23.82
C GLU A 16 19.07 44.78 22.38
N LYS A 17 19.70 45.48 21.42
CA LYS A 17 19.78 45.05 20.02
C LYS A 17 20.55 43.74 19.86
N THR A 18 21.69 43.58 20.53
CA THR A 18 22.46 42.32 20.47
C THR A 18 21.72 41.16 21.12
N ARG A 19 20.99 41.39 22.21
CA ARG A 19 20.11 40.38 22.84
C ARG A 19 18.92 39.99 21.95
N ALA A 20 18.31 40.95 21.25
CA ALA A 20 17.25 40.67 20.29
C ALA A 20 17.75 39.86 19.08
N LEU A 21 18.93 40.21 18.55
CA LEU A 21 19.55 39.50 17.42
C LEU A 21 19.99 38.07 17.78
N THR A 22 20.50 37.85 18.99
CA THR A 22 20.85 36.51 19.47
C THR A 22 19.61 35.63 19.65
N ASN A 23 18.52 36.17 20.18
CA ASN A 23 17.25 35.45 20.27
C ASN A 23 16.67 35.13 18.89
N TYR A 24 16.75 36.05 17.92
CA TYR A 24 16.33 35.81 16.55
C TYR A 24 17.17 34.70 15.88
N ARG A 25 18.49 34.72 16.06
CA ARG A 25 19.38 33.66 15.58
C ARG A 25 19.03 32.28 16.17
N LYS A 26 18.73 32.19 17.47
CA LYS A 26 18.28 30.94 18.10
C LYS A 26 17.00 30.41 17.47
N LYS A 27 15.98 31.27 17.30
CA LYS A 27 14.72 30.88 16.64
C LYS A 27 14.92 30.43 15.18
N LEU A 28 15.87 31.02 14.46
CA LEU A 28 16.19 30.58 13.09
C LEU A 28 16.82 29.18 13.05
N VAL A 29 17.64 28.84 14.05
CA VAL A 29 18.21 27.49 14.18
C VAL A 29 17.11 26.49 14.52
N GLU A 30 16.27 26.80 15.52
CA GLU A 30 15.11 25.96 15.89
C GLU A 30 14.17 25.75 14.69
N TYR A 31 13.88 26.79 13.91
CA TYR A 31 13.06 26.68 12.71
C TYR A 31 13.67 25.72 11.69
N ARG A 32 14.99 25.79 11.46
CA ARG A 32 15.70 24.88 10.54
C ARG A 32 15.67 23.44 11.05
N ASP A 33 15.84 23.22 12.34
CA ASP A 33 15.82 21.88 12.93
C ASP A 33 14.41 21.25 12.81
N ILE A 34 13.36 22.04 13.08
CA ILE A 34 11.97 21.60 12.91
C ILE A 34 11.67 21.32 11.43
N GLU A 35 12.16 22.15 10.50
CA GLU A 35 11.97 21.92 9.07
C GLU A 35 12.64 20.61 8.61
N GLN A 36 13.84 20.32 9.13
CA GLN A 36 14.53 19.06 8.86
C GLN A 36 13.77 17.86 9.44
N GLN A 37 13.30 17.96 10.69
CA GLN A 37 12.47 16.91 11.31
C GLN A 37 11.19 16.67 10.52
N LEU A 38 10.53 17.72 10.06
CA LEU A 38 9.32 17.63 9.24
C LEU A 38 9.59 16.91 7.91
N LYS A 39 10.72 17.20 7.25
CA LYS A 39 11.14 16.49 6.03
C LYS A 39 11.41 15.00 6.29
N LEU A 40 12.04 14.66 7.41
CA LEU A 40 12.29 13.27 7.79
C LEU A 40 11.00 12.52 8.11
N LEU A 41 10.10 13.13 8.86
CA LEU A 41 8.80 12.56 9.20
C LEU A 41 7.95 12.29 7.95
N ARG A 42 7.91 13.21 6.99
CA ARG A 42 7.20 13.00 5.71
C ARG A 42 7.77 11.83 4.91
N LYS A 43 9.09 11.66 4.89
CA LYS A 43 9.73 10.50 4.24
C LYS A 43 9.33 9.20 4.94
N LYS A 44 9.40 9.18 6.28
CA LYS A 44 9.01 8.02 7.09
C LYS A 44 7.53 7.66 6.90
N GLU A 45 6.65 8.65 6.82
CA GLU A 45 5.23 8.47 6.56
C GLU A 45 5.00 7.82 5.19
N ALA A 46 5.66 8.32 4.13
CA ALA A 46 5.54 7.74 2.80
C ALA A 46 6.08 6.30 2.72
N GLU A 47 7.20 6.02 3.38
CA GLU A 47 7.76 4.66 3.46
C GLU A 47 6.84 3.70 4.23
N MET A 48 6.28 4.17 5.35
CA MET A 48 5.34 3.40 6.16
C MET A 48 4.05 3.11 5.39
N GLN A 49 3.49 4.10 4.70
CA GLN A 49 2.30 3.91 3.86
C GLN A 49 2.55 2.87 2.77
N LYS A 50 3.71 2.95 2.09
CA LYS A 50 4.07 1.96 1.07
C LYS A 50 4.19 0.54 1.64
N SER A 51 4.77 0.41 2.84
CA SER A 51 4.87 -0.89 3.52
C SER A 51 3.51 -1.42 3.95
N PHE A 52 2.61 -0.53 4.37
CA PHE A 52 1.24 -0.86 4.73
C PHE A 52 0.45 -1.34 3.53
N ASP A 53 0.46 -0.59 2.42
CA ASP A 53 -0.22 -0.96 1.17
C ASP A 53 0.28 -2.31 0.63
N LYS A 54 1.59 -2.57 0.74
CA LYS A 54 2.17 -3.88 0.40
C LYS A 54 1.59 -4.97 1.30
N SER A 55 1.62 -4.79 2.62
CA SER A 55 1.09 -5.78 3.55
C SER A 55 -0.40 -6.05 3.38
N GLU A 56 -1.20 -5.03 3.05
CA GLU A 56 -2.61 -5.21 2.73
C GLU A 56 -2.81 -6.03 1.45
N ASN A 57 -2.03 -5.76 0.41
CA ASN A 57 -2.10 -6.52 -0.84
C ASN A 57 -1.67 -7.97 -0.61
N ASP A 58 -0.65 -8.21 0.21
CA ASP A 58 -0.23 -9.56 0.60
C ASP A 58 -1.35 -10.29 1.34
N ILE A 59 -2.04 -9.65 2.29
CA ILE A 59 -3.20 -10.24 2.99
C ILE A 59 -4.35 -10.55 2.02
N LYS A 60 -4.69 -9.63 1.12
CA LYS A 60 -5.73 -9.85 0.10
C LYS A 60 -5.36 -11.02 -0.81
N SER A 61 -4.09 -11.17 -1.16
CA SER A 61 -3.61 -12.30 -1.96
C SER A 61 -3.73 -13.64 -1.23
N LEU A 62 -3.50 -13.68 0.09
CA LEU A 62 -3.61 -14.90 0.91
C LEU A 62 -5.06 -15.41 1.04
N GLN A 63 -6.04 -14.52 0.89
CA GLN A 63 -7.45 -14.89 0.88
C GLN A 63 -7.88 -15.57 -0.44
N SER A 64 -7.07 -15.50 -1.49
CA SER A 64 -7.38 -16.17 -2.74
C SER A 64 -7.27 -17.69 -2.58
N VAL A 65 -8.35 -18.39 -2.94
CA VAL A 65 -8.40 -19.85 -2.90
C VAL A 65 -7.99 -20.43 -4.25
N GLY A 66 -7.24 -21.53 -4.22
CA GLY A 66 -6.87 -22.25 -5.43
C GLY A 66 -8.08 -22.91 -6.08
N GLN A 67 -8.09 -22.95 -7.41
CA GLN A 67 -9.09 -23.69 -8.20
C GLN A 67 -8.47 -24.98 -8.73
N ILE A 68 -9.25 -26.05 -8.80
CA ILE A 68 -8.83 -27.34 -9.32
C ILE A 68 -8.91 -27.31 -10.84
N VAL A 69 -7.86 -27.77 -11.52
CA VAL A 69 -7.88 -27.90 -12.99
C VAL A 69 -8.56 -29.23 -13.37
N GLY A 70 -9.49 -29.14 -14.31
CA GLY A 70 -10.16 -30.30 -14.90
C GLY A 70 -10.35 -30.15 -16.41
N GLU A 71 -10.84 -31.21 -17.03
CA GLU A 71 -11.18 -31.26 -18.45
C GLU A 71 -12.65 -31.64 -18.62
N VAL A 72 -13.36 -30.91 -19.48
CA VAL A 72 -14.75 -31.22 -19.82
C VAL A 72 -14.77 -32.43 -20.74
N LEU A 73 -15.48 -33.48 -20.33
CA LEU A 73 -15.67 -34.67 -21.16
C LEU A 73 -16.95 -34.57 -22.00
N LYS A 74 -18.08 -34.25 -21.37
CA LYS A 74 -19.37 -34.23 -22.05
C LYS A 74 -20.36 -33.33 -21.34
N GLN A 75 -21.15 -32.58 -22.09
CA GLN A 75 -22.32 -31.87 -21.58
C GLN A 75 -23.48 -32.86 -21.41
N LEU A 76 -24.08 -32.91 -20.22
CA LEU A 76 -25.24 -33.76 -19.95
C LEU A 76 -26.54 -32.99 -20.11
N THR A 77 -26.61 -31.81 -19.49
CA THR A 77 -27.72 -30.86 -19.63
C THR A 77 -27.17 -29.45 -19.78
N GLU A 78 -28.04 -28.45 -19.94
CA GLU A 78 -27.62 -27.06 -20.10
C GLU A 78 -26.85 -26.50 -18.88
N GLU A 79 -27.03 -27.09 -17.70
CA GLU A 79 -26.37 -26.67 -16.45
C GLU A 79 -25.40 -27.72 -15.90
N LYS A 80 -25.45 -28.98 -16.37
CA LYS A 80 -24.64 -30.08 -15.85
C LYS A 80 -23.63 -30.58 -16.87
N PHE A 81 -22.37 -30.64 -16.45
CA PHE A 81 -21.24 -31.10 -17.24
C PHE A 81 -20.55 -32.27 -16.56
N ILE A 82 -20.02 -33.20 -17.35
CA ILE A 82 -19.11 -34.24 -16.87
C ILE A 82 -17.71 -33.71 -17.02
N VAL A 83 -16.98 -33.60 -15.92
CA VAL A 83 -15.59 -33.18 -15.88
C VAL A 83 -14.71 -34.29 -15.32
N LYS A 84 -13.50 -34.40 -15.85
CA LYS A 84 -12.43 -35.23 -15.28
C LYS A 84 -11.49 -34.29 -14.52
N ALA A 85 -11.39 -34.47 -13.21
CA ALA A 85 -10.39 -33.76 -12.43
C ALA A 85 -9.00 -34.26 -12.81
N THR A 86 -7.98 -33.41 -12.69
CA THR A 86 -6.57 -33.81 -12.92
C THR A 86 -6.18 -35.02 -12.04
N ASN A 87 -6.81 -35.17 -10.88
CA ASN A 87 -6.59 -36.28 -9.95
C ASN A 87 -7.15 -37.64 -10.46
N GLY A 88 -7.94 -37.66 -11.54
CA GLY A 88 -8.48 -38.88 -12.15
C GLY A 88 -9.99 -39.11 -12.01
N PRO A 89 -10.65 -38.78 -10.87
CA PRO A 89 -12.09 -38.95 -10.73
C PRO A 89 -12.91 -38.12 -11.73
N ARG A 90 -14.09 -38.64 -12.07
CA ARG A 90 -15.08 -37.96 -12.92
C ARG A 90 -16.24 -37.49 -12.06
N TYR A 91 -16.60 -36.22 -12.21
CA TYR A 91 -17.68 -35.59 -11.47
C TYR A 91 -18.74 -35.04 -12.44
N VAL A 92 -19.99 -35.06 -12.00
CA VAL A 92 -21.05 -34.29 -12.63
C VAL A 92 -21.13 -32.96 -11.88
N VAL A 93 -20.82 -31.88 -12.56
CA VAL A 93 -20.66 -30.56 -11.95
C VAL A 93 -21.58 -29.53 -12.59
N GLY A 94 -21.94 -28.54 -11.79
CA GLY A 94 -22.64 -27.36 -12.27
C GLY A 94 -21.70 -26.38 -12.96
N CYS A 95 -22.27 -25.46 -13.74
CA CYS A 95 -21.55 -24.32 -14.29
C CYS A 95 -22.12 -23.01 -13.72
N ARG A 96 -21.25 -22.05 -13.42
CA ARG A 96 -21.67 -20.70 -13.05
C ARG A 96 -22.41 -20.04 -14.22
N ARG A 97 -23.58 -19.46 -13.95
CA ARG A 97 -24.47 -18.89 -14.99
C ARG A 97 -23.85 -17.78 -15.84
N SER A 98 -22.82 -17.10 -15.35
CA SER A 98 -22.11 -16.04 -16.07
C SER A 98 -21.12 -16.54 -17.13
N ILE A 99 -20.86 -17.85 -17.19
CA ILE A 99 -19.89 -18.43 -18.13
C ILE A 99 -20.59 -18.76 -19.45
N ASN A 100 -19.91 -18.47 -20.56
CA ASN A 100 -20.38 -18.80 -21.90
C ASN A 100 -20.35 -20.32 -22.13
N LYS A 101 -21.53 -20.95 -22.05
CA LYS A 101 -21.70 -22.40 -22.18
C LYS A 101 -21.23 -22.96 -23.53
N GLU A 102 -21.27 -22.16 -24.58
CA GLU A 102 -20.84 -22.57 -25.93
C GLU A 102 -19.33 -22.87 -26.03
N GLN A 103 -18.53 -22.29 -25.14
CA GLN A 103 -17.09 -22.54 -25.08
C GLN A 103 -16.76 -23.83 -24.31
N LEU A 104 -17.70 -24.37 -23.53
CA LEU A 104 -17.53 -25.58 -22.72
C LEU A 104 -17.72 -26.85 -23.57
N LYS A 105 -16.85 -27.02 -24.56
CA LYS A 105 -16.82 -28.20 -25.44
C LYS A 105 -15.98 -29.32 -24.82
N GLN A 106 -16.17 -30.55 -25.31
CA GLN A 106 -15.32 -31.68 -24.95
C GLN A 106 -13.83 -31.35 -25.21
N GLY A 107 -12.97 -31.66 -24.24
CA GLY A 107 -11.54 -31.36 -24.28
C GLY A 107 -11.15 -30.01 -23.68
N THR A 108 -12.12 -29.16 -23.33
CA THR A 108 -11.82 -27.83 -22.77
C THR A 108 -11.31 -27.96 -21.34
N ARG A 109 -10.18 -27.31 -21.06
CA ARG A 109 -9.68 -27.15 -19.68
C ARG A 109 -10.52 -26.13 -18.93
N VAL A 110 -10.97 -26.50 -17.75
CA VAL A 110 -11.82 -25.68 -16.88
C VAL A 110 -11.25 -25.60 -15.47
N ALA A 111 -11.55 -24.50 -14.80
CA ALA A 111 -11.30 -24.34 -13.38
C ALA A 111 -12.53 -24.76 -12.58
N LEU A 112 -12.33 -25.59 -11.58
CA LEU A 112 -13.35 -26.07 -10.67
C LEU A 112 -13.11 -25.47 -9.29
N ASP A 113 -14.17 -25.00 -8.66
CA ASP A 113 -14.11 -24.59 -7.26
C ASP A 113 -13.68 -25.76 -6.37
N MET A 114 -12.73 -25.53 -5.46
CA MET A 114 -12.18 -26.60 -4.62
C MET A 114 -13.25 -27.24 -3.72
N THR A 115 -14.22 -26.44 -3.26
CA THR A 115 -15.22 -26.91 -2.29
C THR A 115 -16.44 -27.53 -2.94
N THR A 116 -16.95 -26.93 -4.02
CA THR A 116 -18.20 -27.33 -4.67
C THR A 116 -18.00 -28.09 -5.98
N LEU A 117 -16.77 -28.14 -6.51
CA LEU A 117 -16.44 -28.67 -7.82
C LEU A 117 -17.19 -27.98 -8.98
N THR A 118 -17.74 -26.79 -8.77
CA THR A 118 -18.46 -26.03 -9.81
C THR A 118 -17.49 -25.39 -10.79
N ILE A 119 -17.82 -25.36 -12.08
CA ILE A 119 -17.04 -24.62 -13.08
C ILE A 119 -17.13 -23.11 -12.79
N MET A 120 -15.98 -22.50 -12.51
CA MET A 120 -15.82 -21.10 -12.10
C MET A 120 -15.32 -20.21 -13.24
#